data_AF-A0A2D0ACI1-F1
#
_entry.id   AF-A0A2D0ACI1-F1
#
_cell.length_a   1.000
_cell.length_b   1.000
_cell.length_c   1.000
_cell.angle_alpha   90.00
_cell.angle_beta   90.00
_cell.angle_gamma   90.00
#
_symmetry.space_group_name_H-M   'P 1'
#
loop_
_entity.id
_entity.type
_entity.pdbx_description
1 polymer ?
#
loop_
_entity_poly.entity_id
_entity_poly.type
_entity_poly.pdbx_seq_one_letter_code
_entity_poly.pdbx_strand_id
1 'polypeptide(L)'
;MALALSRRPGEELRIFCGEDVNDEEILAAVRGEGLVVRVEGVYTSLSRVPMRGVMVRLSIRAPRCIEVLRGELLGRSKLPSV
;
A
#
# COMPACT_ATOMS: atom_id res chain seq x y z
N MET A 1 -0.54 11.63 3.36
CA MET A 1 -1.14 10.69 4.35
C MET A 1 -0.11 9.63 4.73
N ALA A 2 -0.17 9.06 5.94
CA ALA A 2 0.68 7.94 6.34
C ALA A 2 -0.18 6.74 6.74
N LEU A 3 0.06 5.57 6.13
CA LEU A 3 -0.61 4.31 6.40
C LEU A 3 0.41 3.31 6.94
N ALA A 4 0.14 2.73 8.11
CA ALA A 4 0.94 1.66 8.68
C ALA A 4 0.13 0.36 8.67
N LEU A 5 0.72 -0.72 8.14
CA LEU A 5 0.06 -2.02 8.08
C LEU A 5 1.09 -3.16 8.13
N SER A 6 0.62 -4.38 8.39
CA SER A 6 1.46 -5.57 8.40
C SER A 6 1.09 -6.51 7.27
N ARG A 7 2.07 -7.05 6.54
CA ARG A 7 1.89 -7.96 5.41
C ARG A 7 2.70 -9.25 5.55
N ARG A 8 2.06 -10.37 5.22
CA ARG A 8 2.67 -11.69 5.12
C ARG A 8 3.08 -11.96 3.66
N PRO A 9 3.96 -12.95 3.43
CA PRO A 9 4.27 -13.39 2.08
C PRO A 9 3.00 -13.72 1.29
N GLY A 10 2.88 -13.15 0.10
CA GLY A 10 1.72 -13.31 -0.78
C GLY A 10 0.57 -12.31 -0.55
N GLU A 11 0.63 -11.47 0.49
CA GLU A 11 -0.36 -10.39 0.67
C GLU A 11 0.06 -9.15 -0.13
N GLU A 12 -0.89 -8.60 -0.91
CA GLU A 12 -0.64 -7.47 -1.79
C GLU A 12 -1.15 -6.13 -1.24
N LEU A 13 -0.58 -5.07 -1.78
CA LEU A 13 -1.03 -3.69 -1.69
C LEU A 13 -1.14 -3.16 -3.11
N ARG A 14 -2.16 -2.34 -3.37
CA ARG A 14 -2.30 -1.64 -4.64
C ARG A 14 -2.34 -0.13 -4.42
N ILE A 15 -1.74 0.58 -5.35
CA ILE A 15 -1.60 2.02 -5.33
C ILE A 15 -2.32 2.55 -6.58
N PHE A 16 -3.22 3.50 -6.39
CA PHE A 16 -4.01 4.11 -7.46
C PHE A 16 -3.90 5.63 -7.38
N CYS A 17 -4.09 6.27 -8.53
CA CYS A 17 -4.42 7.68 -8.57
C CYS A 17 -5.89 7.86 -8.17
N GLY A 18 -6.20 8.91 -7.39
CA GLY A 18 -7.58 9.23 -7.05
C GLY A 18 -8.38 9.59 -8.31
N GLU A 19 -9.59 9.05 -8.44
CA GLU A 19 -10.41 9.16 -9.65
C GLU A 19 -10.87 10.60 -9.95
N ASP A 20 -11.03 11.42 -8.92
CA ASP A 20 -11.53 12.80 -9.01
C ASP A 20 -10.40 13.87 -9.06
N VAL A 21 -9.15 13.46 -9.27
CA VAL A 21 -7.99 14.37 -9.29
C VAL A 21 -7.37 14.39 -10.68
N ASN A 22 -7.05 15.59 -11.19
CA ASN A 22 -6.43 15.72 -12.50
C ASN A 22 -4.96 15.23 -12.50
N ASP A 23 -4.49 14.82 -13.67
CA ASP A 23 -3.14 14.26 -13.85
C ASP A 23 -2.02 15.26 -13.49
N GLU A 24 -2.23 16.56 -13.73
CA GLU A 24 -1.23 17.59 -13.43
C GLU A 24 -0.99 17.73 -11.92
N GLU A 25 -2.06 17.73 -11.13
CA GLU A 25 -2.02 17.76 -9.67
C GLU A 25 -1.39 16.49 -9.11
N ILE A 26 -1.73 15.32 -9.65
CA ILE A 26 -1.11 14.05 -9.27
C ILE A 26 0.40 14.09 -9.53
N LEU A 27 0.81 14.51 -10.72
CA LEU A 27 2.22 14.61 -11.10
C LEU A 27 2.97 15.62 -10.24
N ALA A 28 2.38 16.79 -9.98
CA ALA A 28 2.97 17.81 -9.12
C ALA A 28 3.17 17.29 -7.70
N ALA A 29 2.15 16.62 -7.13
CA ALA A 29 2.21 16.06 -5.79
C ALA A 29 3.23 14.92 -5.67
N VAL A 30 3.29 14.01 -6.65
CA VAL A 30 4.28 12.92 -6.67
C VAL A 30 5.70 13.46 -6.82
N ARG A 31 5.91 14.51 -7.64
CA ARG A 31 7.24 15.15 -7.78
C ARG A 31 7.66 15.92 -6.54
N GLY A 32 6.72 16.59 -5.85
CA GLY A 32 7.01 17.42 -4.69
C GLY A 32 7.11 16.65 -3.37
N GLU A 33 6.13 15.78 -3.09
CA GLU A 33 6.04 15.03 -1.82
C GLU A 33 6.64 13.61 -1.91
N GLY A 34 6.60 13.00 -3.10
CA GLY A 34 7.02 11.62 -3.31
C GLY A 34 6.05 10.58 -2.75
N LEU A 35 6.21 9.33 -3.21
CA LEU A 35 5.60 8.15 -2.62
C LEU A 35 6.70 7.32 -1.95
N VAL A 36 6.60 7.14 -0.63
CA VAL A 36 7.63 6.45 0.16
C VAL A 36 7.04 5.22 0.83
N VAL A 37 7.68 4.08 0.59
CA VAL A 37 7.40 2.82 1.29
C VAL A 37 8.60 2.48 2.16
N ARG A 38 8.36 2.28 3.45
CA ARG A 38 9.37 1.90 4.42
C ARG A 38 9.00 0.57 5.07
N VAL A 39 9.98 -0.32 5.18
CA VAL A 39 9.90 -1.49 6.05
C VAL A 39 10.29 -1.04 7.46
N GLU A 40 9.31 -1.04 8.37
CA GLU A 40 9.50 -0.69 9.78
C GLU A 40 10.06 -1.86 10.59
N GLY A 41 9.81 -3.10 10.14
CA GLY A 41 10.32 -4.28 10.81
C GLY A 41 9.88 -5.59 10.16
N VAL A 42 10.62 -6.65 10.45
CA VAL A 42 10.32 -8.02 10.04
C VAL A 42 10.17 -8.87 11.29
N TYR A 43 9.00 -9.49 11.44
CA TYR A 43 8.66 -10.39 12.54
C TYR A 43 8.64 -11.82 12.01
N THR A 44 9.36 -12.72 12.66
CA THR A 44 9.38 -14.15 12.31
C THR A 44 9.06 -14.96 13.56
N SER A 45 8.07 -15.85 13.51
CA SER A 45 8.02 -16.93 14.49
C SER A 45 9.08 -17.97 14.15
N LEU A 46 9.83 -18.45 15.17
CA LEU A 46 10.97 -19.37 15.05
C LEU A 46 10.59 -20.80 14.56
N SER A 47 9.50 -20.98 13.80
CA SER A 47 9.04 -22.29 13.37
C SER A 47 9.63 -22.66 12.00
N ARG A 48 10.12 -23.90 11.89
CA ARG A 48 10.87 -24.47 10.75
C ARG A 48 10.04 -24.70 9.47
N VAL A 49 8.80 -24.20 9.40
CA VAL A 49 7.91 -24.37 8.24
C VAL A 49 7.94 -23.09 7.40
N PRO A 50 7.99 -23.15 6.05
CA PRO A 50 8.22 -21.95 5.25
C PRO A 50 7.10 -20.93 5.46
N MET A 51 7.48 -19.71 5.82
CA MET A 51 6.75 -18.45 5.63
C MET A 51 5.42 -18.20 6.37
N ARG A 52 4.73 -19.18 6.98
CA ARG A 52 3.47 -18.89 7.75
C ARG A 52 3.70 -17.97 8.96
N GLY A 53 4.94 -17.82 9.41
CA GLY A 53 5.34 -17.02 10.56
C GLY A 53 5.96 -15.66 10.24
N VAL A 54 6.18 -15.32 8.97
CA VAL A 54 6.88 -14.10 8.57
C VAL A 54 5.85 -12.99 8.33
N MET A 55 6.07 -11.84 8.97
CA MET A 55 5.22 -10.66 8.83
C MET A 55 6.11 -9.42 8.74
N VAL A 56 5.88 -8.59 7.74
CA VAL A 56 6.59 -7.34 7.51
C VAL A 56 5.68 -6.19 7.89
N ARG A 57 6.13 -5.29 8.75
CA ARG A 57 5.43 -4.04 9.04
C ARG A 57 5.90 -2.98 8.06
N LEU A 58 4.95 -2.42 7.33
CA LEU A 58 5.16 -1.40 6.31
C LEU A 58 4.58 -0.07 6.79
N SER A 59 5.27 1.01 6.46
CA SER A 59 4.79 2.39 6.56
C SER A 59 4.82 3.00 5.17
N ILE A 60 3.69 3.53 4.73
CA ILE A 60 3.51 4.10 3.40
C ILE A 60 3.10 5.55 3.57
N ARG A 61 3.93 6.46 3.05
CA ARG A 61 3.60 7.87 2.96
C ARG A 61 3.33 8.20 1.50
N ALA A 62 2.12 8.68 1.23
CA ALA A 62 1.66 9.03 -0.10
C ALA A 62 1.01 10.43 -0.09
N PRO A 63 1.05 11.17 -1.20
CA PRO A 63 0.24 12.38 -1.37
C PRO A 63 -1.26 12.07 -1.23
N ARG A 64 -2.09 13.07 -0.93
CA ARG A 64 -3.53 12.86 -0.67
C ARG A 64 -4.30 12.36 -1.90
N CYS A 65 -3.82 12.66 -3.10
CA CYS A 65 -4.38 12.22 -4.37
C CYS A 65 -3.98 10.78 -4.76
N ILE A 66 -3.23 10.08 -3.91
CA ILE A 66 -2.82 8.69 -4.13
C ILE A 66 -3.52 7.80 -3.12
N GLU A 67 -4.25 6.81 -3.62
CA GLU A 67 -4.94 5.82 -2.81
C GLU A 67 -4.07 4.59 -2.62
N VAL A 68 -4.03 4.07 -1.39
CA VAL A 68 -3.29 2.85 -1.04
C VAL A 68 -4.25 1.87 -0.42
N LEU A 69 -4.54 0.79 -1.14
CA LEU A 69 -5.53 -0.21 -0.77
C LEU A 69 -4.86 -1.56 -0.51
N ARG A 70 -5.36 -2.27 0.49
CA ARG A 70 -4.97 -3.66 0.74
C ARG A 70 -5.62 -4.56 -0.30
N GLY A 71 -4.89 -5.52 -0.85
CA GLY A 71 -5.36 -6.38 -1.94
C GLY A 71 -6.69 -7.07 -1.62
N GLU A 72 -6.91 -7.47 -0.37
CA GLU A 72 -8.15 -8.12 0.08
C GLU A 72 -9.40 -7.21 0.03
N LEU A 73 -9.23 -5.88 -0.06
CA LEU A 73 -10.36 -4.93 -0.09
C LEU A 73 -10.90 -4.68 -1.50
N LEU A 74 -10.12 -4.99 -2.54
CA LEU A 74 -10.47 -4.71 -3.93
C LEU A 74 -11.61 -5.60 -4.45
N GLY A 75 -11.74 -6.82 -3.91
CA GLY A 75 -12.87 -7.69 -4.24
C GLY A 75 -14.21 -7.26 -3.63
N ARG A 76 -14.22 -6.24 -2.74
CA ARG A 76 -15.43 -5.77 -2.03
C ARG A 76 -15.81 -4.33 -2.35
N SER A 77 -14.92 -3.58 -2.98
CA SER A 77 -15.09 -2.15 -3.24
C SER A 77 -14.79 -1.87 -4.70
N LYS A 78 -15.86 -1.73 -5.48
CA LYS A 78 -15.92 -1.04 -6.79
C LYS A 78 -14.81 -1.42 -7.78
N LEU A 79 -15.16 -2.32 -8.70
CA LEU A 79 -14.67 -2.16 -10.07
C LEU A 79 -15.12 -0.76 -10.53
N PRO A 80 -14.25 0.09 -11.11
CA PRO A 80 -14.72 1.23 -11.87
C PRO A 80 -15.62 0.66 -12.98
N SER A 81 -16.88 1.09 -12.98
CA SER A 81 -17.83 0.77 -14.04
C SER A 81 -17.28 1.35 -15.34
N VAL A 82 -16.85 0.44 -16.23
CA VAL A 82 -16.56 0.73 -17.64
C VAL A 82 -17.82 1.23 -18.32
#